data_AF-A0A8T5JQM0-F1
#
_entry.id   AF-A0A8T5JQM0-F1
#
_cell.length_a   1.000
_cell.length_b   1.000
_cell.length_c   1.000
_cell.angle_alpha   90.00
_cell.angle_beta   90.00
_cell.angle_gamma   90.00
#
_symmetry.space_group_name_H-M   'P 1'
#
loop_
_entity.id
_entity.type
_entity.pdbx_description
1 polymer ?
#
loop_
_entity_poly.entity_id
_entity_poly.type
_entity_poly.pdbx_seq_one_letter_code
_entity_poly.pdbx_strand_id
1 'polypeptide(L)'
;MLEGKDFAALFVGLALFALGLLPILYKYAGVGPEWFSMSLPANILSYIIALGALFLVYASFIEITNSNSMGFISIIVAIVVLSIGLLPILSSFGIGPAFFSLSFLGGLGELLFHIVFLVEGAFLAMSGFLMEM
;
A
#
# COMPACT_ATOMS: atom_id res chain seq x y z
N MET A 1 24.57 -3.58 -8.67
CA MET A 1 24.70 -2.38 -7.83
C MET A 1 23.32 -1.76 -7.84
N LEU A 2 22.64 -1.76 -6.69
CA LEU A 2 21.31 -1.18 -6.55
C LEU A 2 21.32 0.27 -7.07
N GLU A 3 20.48 0.53 -8.07
CA GLU A 3 20.27 1.87 -8.59
C GLU A 3 19.43 2.68 -7.60
N GLY A 4 19.47 4.01 -7.70
CA GLY A 4 18.74 4.88 -6.76
C GLY A 4 17.22 4.61 -6.71
N LYS A 5 16.65 4.10 -7.82
CA LYS A 5 15.24 3.72 -7.92
C LYS A 5 14.91 2.46 -7.10
N ASP A 6 15.86 1.54 -6.99
CA ASP A 6 15.69 0.26 -6.29
C ASP A 6 15.68 0.49 -4.77
N PHE A 7 16.56 1.38 -4.31
CA PHE A 7 16.55 1.86 -2.92
C PHE A 7 15.25 2.59 -2.59
N ALA A 8 14.74 3.43 -3.49
CA ALA A 8 13.48 4.12 -3.26
C ALA A 8 12.31 3.13 -3.09
N ALA A 9 12.20 2.13 -3.97
CA ALA A 9 11.21 1.06 -3.86
C ALA A 9 11.33 0.31 -2.52
N LEU A 10 12.55 -0.07 -2.13
CA LEU A 10 12.80 -0.76 -0.88
C LEU A 10 12.41 0.07 0.35
N PHE A 11 12.88 1.33 0.44
CA PHE A 11 12.61 2.18 1.60
C PHE A 11 11.13 2.55 1.71
N VAL A 12 10.49 2.89 0.60
CA VAL A 12 9.05 3.18 0.59
C VAL A 12 8.27 1.91 0.98
N GLY A 13 8.63 0.76 0.43
CA GLY A 13 8.02 -0.52 0.76
C GLY A 13 8.11 -0.83 2.26
N LEU A 14 9.29 -0.69 2.86
CA LEU A 14 9.49 -0.89 4.29
C LEU A 14 8.71 0.11 5.16
N ALA A 15 8.64 1.37 4.75
CA ALA A 15 7.87 2.38 5.47
C ALA A 15 6.36 2.07 5.45
N LEU A 16 5.81 1.72 4.28
CA LEU A 16 4.41 1.32 4.14
C LEU A 16 4.12 0.03 4.92
N PHE A 17 5.02 -0.94 4.84
CA PHE A 17 4.90 -2.18 5.60
C PHE A 17 4.86 -1.91 7.11
N ALA A 18 5.71 -1.01 7.63
CA ALA A 18 5.70 -0.62 9.03
C ALA A 18 4.39 0.12 9.41
N LEU A 19 3.89 1.02 8.55
CA LEU A 19 2.62 1.73 8.76
C LEU A 19 1.41 0.77 8.81
N GLY A 20 1.48 -0.36 8.11
CA GLY A 20 0.49 -1.43 8.22
C GLY A 20 0.69 -2.29 9.47
N LEU A 21 1.92 -2.75 9.70
CA LEU A 21 2.23 -3.75 10.72
C LEU A 21 2.08 -3.22 12.15
N LEU A 22 2.62 -2.03 12.44
CA LEU A 22 2.69 -1.54 13.82
C LEU A 22 1.31 -1.36 14.46
N PRO A 23 0.33 -0.71 13.79
CA PRO A 23 -1.02 -0.58 14.34
C PRO A 23 -1.71 -1.93 14.48
N ILE A 24 -1.45 -2.88 13.58
CA ILE A 24 -1.99 -4.24 13.68
C ILE A 24 -1.47 -4.95 14.93
N LEU A 25 -0.16 -4.92 15.16
CA LEU A 25 0.47 -5.55 16.32
C LEU A 25 -0.07 -4.99 17.64
N TYR A 26 -0.22 -3.67 17.73
CA TYR A 26 -0.70 -3.04 18.96
C TYR A 26 -2.21 -3.25 19.17
N LYS A 27 -3.03 -2.85 18.19
CA LYS A 27 -4.50 -2.82 18.36
C LYS A 27 -5.13 -4.21 18.35
N TYR A 28 -4.58 -5.16 17.60
CA TYR A 28 -5.19 -6.49 17.42
C TYR A 28 -4.43 -7.63 18.11
N ALA A 29 -3.10 -7.54 18.21
CA ALA A 29 -2.31 -8.55 18.92
C ALA A 29 -1.96 -8.16 20.36
N GLY A 30 -2.13 -6.89 20.76
CA GLY A 30 -1.74 -6.40 22.09
C GLY A 30 -0.23 -6.42 22.31
N VAL A 31 0.57 -6.39 21.24
CA VAL A 31 2.03 -6.50 21.29
C VAL A 31 2.67 -5.16 20.96
N GLY A 32 3.65 -4.76 21.78
CA GLY A 32 4.51 -3.61 21.54
C GLY A 32 4.22 -2.39 22.41
N PRO A 33 5.05 -1.35 22.28
CA PRO A 33 4.91 -0.09 23.02
C PRO A 33 3.74 0.75 22.51
N GLU A 34 3.24 1.66 23.35
CA GLU A 34 2.08 2.52 23.05
C GLU A 34 2.20 3.32 21.75
N TRP A 35 3.42 3.69 21.34
CA TRP A 35 3.64 4.42 20.09
C TRP A 35 3.32 3.60 18.83
N PHE A 36 3.21 2.26 18.92
CA PHE A 36 2.71 1.43 17.82
C PHE A 36 1.23 1.71 17.51
N SER A 37 0.48 2.32 18.43
CA SER A 37 -0.93 2.69 18.27
C SER A 37 -1.19 3.84 17.29
N MET A 38 -0.15 4.32 16.59
CA MET A 38 -0.24 5.42 15.62
C MET A 38 -1.47 5.26 14.73
N SER A 39 -2.42 6.17 14.91
CA SER A 39 -3.71 6.16 14.22
C SER A 39 -3.77 7.39 13.34
N LEU A 40 -3.64 7.20 12.03
CA LEU A 40 -3.92 8.26 11.07
C LEU A 40 -5.41 8.23 10.69
N PRO A 41 -6.02 9.37 10.39
CA PRO A 41 -7.37 9.42 9.83
C PRO A 41 -7.47 8.57 8.54
N ALA A 42 -8.59 7.85 8.38
CA ALA A 42 -8.87 7.01 7.21
C ALA A 42 -8.68 7.73 5.86
N ASN A 43 -9.01 9.02 5.80
CA ASN A 43 -8.78 9.84 4.62
C ASN A 43 -7.29 9.92 4.26
N ILE A 44 -6.43 10.14 5.26
CA ILE A 44 -4.97 10.23 5.06
C ILE A 44 -4.42 8.86 4.64
N LEU A 45 -4.85 7.78 5.30
CA LEU A 45 -4.47 6.41 4.93
C LEU A 45 -4.81 6.12 3.45
N SER A 46 -5.99 6.52 2.99
CA SER A 46 -6.43 6.34 1.60
C SER A 46 -5.50 7.05 0.60
N TYR A 47 -5.06 8.28 0.90
CA TYR A 47 -4.09 9.00 0.06
C TYR A 47 -2.72 8.32 0.03
N ILE A 48 -2.23 7.84 1.18
CA ILE A 48 -0.93 7.16 1.23
C ILE A 48 -0.99 5.84 0.43
N ILE A 49 -2.07 5.05 0.57
CA ILE A 49 -2.30 3.84 -0.24
C ILE A 49 -2.34 4.19 -1.73
N ALA A 50 -3.08 5.22 -2.13
CA ALA A 50 -3.17 5.58 -3.55
C ALA A 50 -1.79 5.97 -4.11
N LEU A 51 -0.99 6.73 -3.35
CA LEU A 51 0.36 7.14 -3.76
C LEU A 51 1.35 5.97 -3.78
N GLY A 52 1.32 5.10 -2.78
CA GLY A 52 2.13 3.88 -2.76
C GLY A 52 1.79 2.97 -3.94
N ALA A 53 0.52 2.87 -4.31
CA ALA A 53 0.06 1.98 -5.35
C ALA A 53 0.44 2.50 -6.72
N LEU A 54 0.37 3.83 -6.92
CA LEU A 54 0.92 4.47 -8.10
C LEU A 54 2.43 4.19 -8.24
N PHE A 55 3.16 4.22 -7.14
CA PHE A 55 4.58 3.88 -7.15
C PHE A 55 4.81 2.39 -7.45
N LEU A 56 3.98 1.49 -6.92
CA LEU A 56 4.03 0.07 -7.23
C LEU A 56 3.68 -0.22 -8.69
N VAL A 57 2.72 0.51 -9.29
CA VAL A 57 2.43 0.45 -10.73
C VAL A 57 3.68 0.81 -11.53
N TYR A 58 4.31 1.94 -11.20
CA TYR A 58 5.55 2.37 -11.86
C TYR A 58 6.65 1.32 -11.74
N ALA A 59 6.87 0.79 -10.53
CA ALA A 59 7.87 -0.23 -10.26
C ALA A 59 7.59 -1.53 -11.04
N SER A 60 6.32 -1.95 -11.10
CA SER A 60 5.89 -3.13 -11.85
C SER A 60 6.13 -3.00 -13.35
N PHE A 61 5.94 -1.80 -13.92
CA PHE A 61 6.28 -1.57 -15.33
C PHE A 61 7.78 -1.75 -15.61
N ILE A 62 8.64 -1.29 -14.70
CA ILE A 62 10.09 -1.50 -14.82
C ILE A 62 10.42 -3.00 -14.78
N GLU A 63 9.85 -3.74 -13.83
CA GLU A 63 10.05 -5.19 -13.73
C GLU A 63 9.61 -5.93 -15.00
N ILE A 64 8.44 -5.56 -15.55
CA ILE A 64 7.95 -6.13 -16.82
C ILE A 64 8.93 -5.84 -17.96
N THR A 65 9.46 -4.61 -18.05
CA THR A 65 10.46 -4.26 -19.08
C THR A 65 11.78 -5.00 -18.91
N ASN A 66 12.13 -5.40 -17.69
CA ASN A 66 13.29 -6.25 -17.39
C ASN A 66 13.00 -7.76 -17.62
N SER A 67 11.86 -8.11 -18.23
CA SER A 67 11.45 -9.50 -18.49
C SER A 67 11.24 -10.35 -17.23
N ASN A 68 10.98 -9.71 -16.09
CA ASN A 68 10.67 -10.41 -14.86
C ASN A 68 9.17 -10.73 -14.80
N SER A 69 8.83 -12.03 -14.69
CA SER A 69 7.43 -12.49 -14.63
C SER A 69 6.70 -11.99 -13.38
N MET A 70 7.43 -11.65 -12.32
CA MET A 70 6.84 -11.10 -11.10
C MET A 70 6.18 -9.74 -11.34
N GLY A 71 6.67 -8.94 -12.28
CA GLY A 71 6.11 -7.63 -12.61
C GLY A 71 4.66 -7.68 -13.06
N PHE A 72 4.23 -8.77 -13.72
CA PHE A 72 2.82 -8.98 -14.08
C PHE A 72 1.92 -9.25 -12.87
N ILE A 73 2.46 -9.88 -11.81
CA ILE A 73 1.72 -10.11 -10.57
C ILE A 73 1.65 -8.80 -9.79
N SER A 74 2.79 -8.12 -9.66
CA SER A 74 2.90 -6.83 -8.98
C SER A 74 1.95 -5.78 -9.57
N ILE A 75 1.80 -5.71 -10.90
CA ILE A 75 0.90 -4.73 -11.52
C ILE A 75 -0.58 -5.01 -11.25
N ILE A 76 -0.99 -6.29 -11.20
CA ILE A 76 -2.36 -6.66 -10.86
C ILE A 76 -2.66 -6.25 -9.41
N VAL A 77 -1.74 -6.56 -8.49
CA VAL A 77 -1.85 -6.15 -7.08
C VAL A 77 -1.91 -4.63 -6.98
N ALA A 78 -1.05 -3.92 -7.70
CA ALA A 78 -1.00 -2.47 -7.70
C ALA A 78 -2.33 -1.83 -8.16
N ILE A 79 -2.98 -2.37 -9.20
CA ILE A 79 -4.28 -1.87 -9.67
C ILE A 79 -5.38 -2.08 -8.63
N VAL A 80 -5.40 -3.24 -7.96
CA VAL A 80 -6.38 -3.54 -6.91
C VAL A 80 -6.17 -2.60 -5.71
N VAL A 81 -4.93 -2.46 -5.25
CA VAL A 81 -4.56 -1.57 -4.14
C VAL A 81 -4.86 -0.10 -4.48
N LEU A 82 -4.52 0.33 -5.69
CA LEU A 82 -4.82 1.67 -6.18
C LEU A 82 -6.32 1.93 -6.17
N SER A 83 -7.14 0.96 -6.59
CA SER A 83 -8.59 1.08 -6.54
C SER A 83 -9.08 1.23 -5.09
N ILE A 84 -8.56 0.45 -4.15
CA ILE A 84 -8.94 0.54 -2.73
C ILE A 84 -8.59 1.92 -2.14
N GLY A 85 -7.43 2.50 -2.49
CA GLY A 85 -7.04 3.83 -2.02
C GLY A 85 -7.77 4.98 -2.74
N LEU A 86 -8.00 4.84 -4.05
CA LEU A 86 -8.55 5.91 -4.89
C LEU A 86 -10.07 6.07 -4.75
N LEU A 87 -10.82 4.98 -4.54
CA LEU A 87 -12.28 5.05 -4.44
C LEU A 87 -12.76 5.94 -3.27
N PRO A 88 -12.23 5.81 -2.04
CA PRO A 88 -12.58 6.73 -0.95
C PRO A 88 -12.23 8.20 -1.25
N ILE A 89 -11.11 8.44 -1.93
CA ILE A 89 -10.69 9.79 -2.33
C ILE A 89 -11.71 10.38 -3.30
N LEU A 90 -12.08 9.66 -4.36
CA LEU A 90 -13.10 10.11 -5.32
C LEU A 90 -14.43 10.41 -4.62
N SER A 91 -14.85 9.52 -3.71
CA SER A 91 -16.07 9.72 -2.93
C SER A 91 -16.01 11.00 -2.09
N SER A 92 -14.84 11.37 -1.54
CA SER A 92 -14.67 12.59 -0.75
C SER A 92 -14.86 13.87 -1.56
N PHE A 93 -14.67 13.83 -2.89
CA PHE A 93 -14.95 14.92 -3.82
C PHE A 93 -16.37 14.87 -4.41
N GLY A 94 -17.23 13.94 -3.94
CA GLY A 94 -18.56 13.74 -4.50
C GLY A 94 -18.57 13.05 -5.87
N ILE A 95 -17.47 12.37 -6.24
CA ILE A 95 -17.35 11.66 -7.51
C ILE A 95 -17.68 10.18 -7.28
N GLY A 96 -18.67 9.69 -8.02
CA GLY A 96 -19.02 8.27 -8.09
C GLY A 96 -20.16 7.83 -7.17
N PRO A 97 -20.48 6.52 -7.17
CA PRO A 97 -21.56 5.95 -6.37
C PRO A 97 -21.27 5.93 -4.86
N ALA A 98 -22.32 5.80 -4.03
CA ALA A 98 -22.20 5.78 -2.57
C ALA A 98 -21.25 4.69 -2.01
N PHE A 99 -21.11 3.55 -2.71
CA PHE A 99 -20.22 2.47 -2.28
C PHE A 99 -18.73 2.80 -2.41
N PHE A 100 -18.35 3.86 -3.13
CA PHE A 100 -16.96 4.31 -3.24
C PHE A 100 -16.40 4.79 -1.91
N SER A 101 -17.26 5.28 -1.02
CA SER A 101 -16.87 5.69 0.34
C SER A 101 -16.31 4.53 1.18
N LEU A 102 -16.51 3.28 0.76
CA LEU A 102 -16.23 2.06 1.52
C LEU A 102 -16.87 2.07 2.93
N SER A 103 -17.85 2.94 3.18
CA SER A 103 -18.51 3.09 4.47
C SER A 103 -19.24 1.83 4.95
N PHE A 104 -19.63 0.97 4.00
CA PHE A 104 -20.22 -0.35 4.29
C PHE A 104 -19.27 -1.29 5.06
N LEU A 105 -17.96 -1.05 5.04
CA LEU A 105 -16.98 -1.83 5.81
C LEU A 105 -16.95 -1.46 7.30
N GLY A 106 -17.55 -0.33 7.70
CA GLY A 106 -17.61 0.09 9.10
C GLY A 106 -16.23 0.10 9.79
N GLY A 107 -16.16 -0.46 11.00
CA GLY A 107 -14.91 -0.59 11.77
C GLY A 107 -13.86 -1.52 11.17
N LEU A 108 -14.19 -2.31 10.14
CA LEU A 108 -13.21 -3.13 9.42
C LEU A 108 -12.42 -2.33 8.37
N GLY A 109 -12.86 -1.11 8.03
CA GLY A 109 -12.18 -0.27 7.05
C GLY A 109 -10.75 0.09 7.45
N GLU A 110 -10.54 0.39 8.74
CA GLU A 110 -9.19 0.70 9.26
C GLU A 110 -8.26 -0.52 9.16
N LEU A 111 -8.75 -1.70 9.58
CA LEU A 111 -8.00 -2.96 9.45
C LEU A 111 -7.65 -3.24 7.99
N LEU A 112 -8.60 -3.04 7.07
CA LEU A 112 -8.40 -3.26 5.65
C LEU A 112 -7.28 -2.34 5.11
N PHE A 113 -7.26 -1.07 5.49
CA PHE A 113 -6.18 -0.17 5.08
C PHE A 113 -4.81 -0.62 5.59
N HIS A 114 -4.71 -1.08 6.85
CA HIS A 114 -3.45 -1.61 7.36
C HIS A 114 -3.02 -2.91 6.68
N ILE A 115 -3.94 -3.80 6.33
CA ILE A 115 -3.65 -5.00 5.54
C ILE A 115 -3.16 -4.61 4.14
N VAL A 116 -3.80 -3.63 3.52
CA VAL A 116 -3.40 -3.12 2.21
C VAL A 116 -1.98 -2.56 2.25
N PHE A 117 -1.63 -1.79 3.28
CA PHE A 117 -0.25 -1.32 3.49
C PHE A 117 0.77 -2.45 3.64
N LEU A 118 0.41 -3.55 4.32
CA LEU A 118 1.29 -4.72 4.42
C LEU A 118 1.54 -5.35 3.06
N VAL A 119 0.48 -5.55 2.28
CA VAL A 119 0.58 -6.15 0.94
C VAL A 119 1.39 -5.24 0.03
N GLU A 120 1.01 -3.97 -0.08
CA GLU A 120 1.68 -2.97 -0.88
C GLU A 120 3.16 -2.80 -0.50
N GLY A 121 3.43 -2.65 0.80
CA GLY A 121 4.78 -2.49 1.32
C GLY A 121 5.67 -3.70 1.04
N ALA A 122 5.12 -4.92 1.17
CA ALA A 122 5.84 -6.14 0.83
C ALA A 122 6.18 -6.20 -0.67
N PHE A 123 5.22 -5.89 -1.55
CA PHE A 123 5.44 -5.90 -3.00
C PHE A 123 6.46 -4.85 -3.44
N LEU A 124 6.42 -3.63 -2.89
CA LEU A 124 7.42 -2.59 -3.16
C LEU A 124 8.80 -2.96 -2.63
N ALA A 125 8.89 -3.57 -1.45
CA ALA A 125 10.16 -4.03 -0.91
C ALA A 125 10.77 -5.15 -1.77
N MET A 126 9.95 -6.11 -2.21
CA MET A 126 10.38 -7.16 -3.15
C MET A 126 10.84 -6.57 -4.47
N SER A 127 10.11 -5.58 -4.99
CA SER A 127 10.43 -4.88 -6.23
C SER A 127 11.85 -4.30 -6.22
N GLY A 128 12.26 -3.69 -5.11
CA GLY A 128 13.62 -3.16 -4.93
C GLY A 128 14.73 -4.21 -5.07
N PHE A 129 14.45 -5.50 -4.81
CA PHE A 129 15.42 -6.58 -5.04
C PHE A 129 15.28 -7.22 -6.44
N LEU A 130 14.08 -7.21 -7.00
CA LEU A 130 13.75 -7.88 -8.26
C LEU A 130 14.15 -7.08 -9.50
N MET A 131 14.35 -5.76 -9.37
CA MET A 131 14.87 -4.93 -10.47
C MET A 131 16.37 -5.16 -10.75
N GLU A 132 17.10 -5.80 -9.85
CA GLU A 132 18.54 -6.05 -9.97
C GLU A 132 18.88 -7.39 -10.65
N MET A 133 17.90 -8.29 -10.82
CA MET A 133 18.06 -9.61 -11.45
C MET A 133 17.62 -9.63 -12.91
#